data_AF-A0AAE2S9Z5-F1
#
_entry.id   AF-A0AAE2S9Z5-F1
#
_cell.length_a   1.000
_cell.length_b   1.000
_cell.length_c   1.000
_cell.angle_alpha   90.00
_cell.angle_beta   90.00
_cell.angle_gamma   90.00
#
_symmetry.space_group_name_H-M   'P 1'
#
loop_
_entity.id
_entity.type
_entity.pdbx_description
1 polymer ?
#
loop_
_entity_poly.entity_id
_entity_poly.type
_entity_poly.pdbx_seq_one_letter_code
_entity_poly.pdbx_strand_id
1 'polypeptide(L)'
;MSDCRRPFSSQVFDGPDRAPSRAMMHAVGFKNEDFEKPQIGVASTWSQVTPCNMHIDRLANESAKGVDAAGGKAVIFNTITISDGISMGTEGMKYSLVSREVIADSIETVAGCEGMDGVVAIGGCDKNMPACIIALARMNRPSVFVYGGTILPGCASIKGEEKDLDIVSVFEAVGKHAAGEFSDEELKTVEENAIPGEGSCGGMYTANTMASAIEALGMSLPNSSAQAAVGDDKMIDCFDAGAAVLNMIDKGIRPLDILTRKAFENAVTVVIALGGSTNAVLHLLAMAHAAGVDLTIEDFTEIGKRVPMLADLKPSGKYVMADLVKIGGTVPLMRILLEAGLLHGDCLTVTGKTMAENLANSPIKYPEDQDIIRPLDNPIKKDSHLRILYGNLAPEGAVAKITGKEGNSFTGSARVFDCEEDAMKAILDGKIVDGNVIVIRREGPKGGPGMREMLGPTSAVMGRGLGDTVALITDGRFSGGSHGFVVGHITPEAHVGGPIGLLKDGDEITIDAVGNTISVNISEEELEARKADWQPYEPRYKRGVLAKYAHTVTSASTGAVTDKF
;
A
#
# COMPACT_ATOMS: atom_id res chain seq x y z
N MET A 1 -31.37 31.13 7.06
CA MET A 1 -29.90 31.20 7.12
C MET A 1 -29.41 29.83 6.75
N SER A 2 -28.54 29.70 5.75
CA SER A 2 -27.98 28.41 5.33
C SER A 2 -27.18 27.79 6.48
N ASP A 3 -27.37 26.51 6.76
CA ASP A 3 -26.55 25.76 7.71
C ASP A 3 -25.08 25.85 7.28
N CYS A 4 -24.20 26.38 8.14
CA CYS A 4 -22.78 26.53 7.85
C CYS A 4 -22.05 25.19 7.65
N ARG A 5 -22.68 24.09 8.06
CA ARG A 5 -22.21 22.71 7.89
C ARG A 5 -22.45 22.16 6.49
N ARG A 6 -23.12 22.91 5.61
CA ARG A 6 -23.49 22.51 4.24
C ARG A 6 -22.86 23.38 3.14
N PRO A 7 -21.55 23.67 3.16
CA PRO A 7 -20.95 24.61 2.21
C PRO A 7 -21.00 24.13 0.75
N PHE A 8 -21.12 22.82 0.51
CA PHE A 8 -21.15 22.25 -0.84
C PHE A 8 -22.56 21.82 -1.21
N SER A 9 -23.26 21.09 -0.34
CA SER A 9 -24.57 20.52 -0.68
C SER A 9 -25.68 21.57 -0.81
N SER A 10 -25.56 22.70 -0.10
CA SER A 10 -26.49 23.83 -0.26
C SER A 10 -26.49 24.38 -1.68
N GLN A 11 -25.37 24.36 -2.39
CA GLN A 11 -25.29 24.83 -3.78
C GLN A 11 -26.04 23.91 -4.75
N VAL A 12 -26.17 22.63 -4.40
CA VAL A 12 -26.85 21.61 -5.20
C VAL A 12 -28.35 21.56 -4.90
N PHE A 13 -28.74 21.80 -3.64
CA PHE A 13 -30.09 21.52 -3.16
C PHE A 13 -30.89 22.72 -2.65
N ASP A 14 -30.29 23.89 -2.36
CA ASP A 14 -31.04 25.02 -1.81
C ASP A 14 -31.57 25.94 -2.92
N GLY A 15 -32.78 26.46 -2.73
CA GLY A 15 -33.41 27.43 -3.64
C GLY A 15 -34.38 26.81 -4.65
N PRO A 16 -35.29 27.63 -5.22
CA PRO A 16 -36.31 27.14 -6.15
C PRO A 16 -35.72 26.61 -7.47
N ASP A 17 -34.62 27.19 -7.95
CA ASP A 17 -33.89 26.78 -9.15
C ASP A 17 -33.22 25.40 -9.03
N ARG A 18 -33.05 24.90 -7.79
CA ARG A 18 -32.56 23.55 -7.48
C ARG A 18 -33.64 22.49 -7.34
N ALA A 19 -34.89 22.80 -7.69
CA ALA A 19 -35.97 21.83 -7.76
C ALA A 19 -35.65 20.59 -8.64
N PRO A 20 -34.95 20.70 -9.79
CA PRO A 20 -34.57 19.53 -10.59
C PRO A 20 -33.67 18.56 -9.81
N SER A 21 -32.66 19.05 -9.09
CA SER A 21 -31.76 18.22 -8.26
C SER A 21 -32.53 17.49 -7.16
N ARG A 22 -33.37 18.21 -6.41
CA ARG A 22 -34.20 17.62 -5.35
C ARG A 22 -35.20 16.58 -5.90
N ALA A 23 -35.78 16.83 -7.07
CA ALA A 23 -36.70 15.89 -7.72
C ALA A 23 -36.02 14.54 -8.02
N MET A 24 -34.76 14.56 -8.49
CA MET A 24 -33.96 13.34 -8.68
C MET A 24 -33.70 12.64 -7.34
N MET A 25 -33.33 13.40 -6.30
CA MET A 25 -32.98 12.81 -5.00
C MET A 25 -34.17 12.20 -4.26
N HIS A 26 -35.38 12.72 -4.44
CA HIS A 26 -36.58 12.09 -3.91
C HIS A 26 -36.75 10.64 -4.41
N ALA A 27 -36.37 10.35 -5.66
CA ALA A 27 -36.47 9.01 -6.22
C ALA A 27 -35.50 8.01 -5.57
N VAL A 28 -34.38 8.48 -5.00
CA VAL A 28 -33.43 7.64 -4.23
C VAL A 28 -33.71 7.67 -2.72
N GLY A 29 -34.90 8.15 -2.31
CA GLY A 29 -35.41 8.01 -0.95
C GLY A 29 -35.19 9.23 -0.04
N PHE A 30 -34.76 10.38 -0.58
CA PHE A 30 -34.65 11.61 0.22
C PHE A 30 -36.01 12.18 0.58
N LYS A 31 -36.13 12.67 1.82
CA LYS A 31 -37.25 13.50 2.28
C LYS A 31 -36.87 14.97 2.29
N ASN A 32 -37.86 15.86 2.39
CA ASN A 32 -37.62 17.31 2.42
C ASN A 32 -36.64 17.72 3.54
N GLU A 33 -36.78 17.11 4.71
CA GLU A 33 -35.92 17.30 5.89
C GLU A 33 -34.48 16.82 5.69
N ASP A 34 -34.22 15.90 4.75
CA ASP A 34 -32.86 15.44 4.45
C ASP A 34 -32.06 16.47 3.67
N PHE A 35 -32.72 17.32 2.88
CA PHE A 35 -32.05 18.41 2.17
C PHE A 35 -31.54 19.48 3.10
N GLU A 36 -31.92 19.49 4.38
CA GLU A 36 -31.41 20.45 5.36
C GLU A 36 -30.18 19.93 6.12
N LYS A 37 -29.71 18.71 5.81
CA LYS A 37 -28.58 18.04 6.50
C LYS A 37 -27.29 18.05 5.67
N PRO A 38 -26.11 18.01 6.30
CA PRO A 38 -24.84 17.72 5.63
C PRO A 38 -24.92 16.42 4.84
N GLN A 39 -24.56 16.48 3.56
CA GLN A 39 -24.59 15.31 2.67
C GLN A 39 -23.23 14.62 2.73
N ILE A 40 -23.19 13.38 3.23
CA ILE A 40 -21.94 12.63 3.39
C ILE A 40 -21.89 11.51 2.37
N GLY A 41 -20.86 11.54 1.53
CA GLY A 41 -20.56 10.45 0.62
C GLY A 41 -19.96 9.26 1.36
N VAL A 42 -20.52 8.08 1.18
CA VAL A 42 -19.88 6.83 1.62
C VAL A 42 -19.30 6.15 0.38
N ALA A 43 -18.01 6.38 0.16
CA ALA A 43 -17.26 5.88 -1.00
C ALA A 43 -16.83 4.43 -0.77
N SER A 44 -17.60 3.49 -1.34
CA SER A 44 -17.37 2.07 -1.24
C SER A 44 -16.47 1.54 -2.36
N THR A 45 -15.47 0.73 -2.01
CA THR A 45 -14.68 -0.04 -2.98
C THR A 45 -15.18 -1.48 -3.09
N TRP A 46 -16.43 -1.76 -2.71
CA TRP A 46 -16.99 -3.11 -2.78
C TRP A 46 -16.97 -3.69 -4.19
N SER A 47 -16.57 -4.96 -4.28
CA SER A 47 -16.65 -5.77 -5.48
C SER A 47 -16.40 -7.23 -5.16
N GLN A 48 -16.97 -8.14 -5.97
CA GLN A 48 -16.70 -9.58 -5.89
C GLN A 48 -15.46 -10.02 -6.69
N VAL A 49 -14.68 -9.08 -7.24
CA VAL A 49 -13.42 -9.41 -7.94
C VAL A 49 -12.29 -9.84 -6.98
N THR A 50 -12.46 -9.68 -5.66
CA THR A 50 -11.46 -10.03 -4.66
C THR A 50 -12.06 -10.29 -3.27
N PRO A 51 -11.53 -11.23 -2.47
CA PRO A 51 -11.92 -11.41 -1.07
C PRO A 51 -11.65 -10.16 -0.22
N CYS A 52 -10.71 -9.30 -0.64
CA CYS A 52 -10.35 -8.08 0.09
C CYS A 52 -11.51 -7.06 0.20
N ASN A 53 -12.48 -7.13 -0.72
CA ASN A 53 -13.50 -6.10 -0.91
C ASN A 53 -14.93 -6.63 -0.91
N MET A 54 -15.13 -7.96 -0.93
CA MET A 54 -16.46 -8.56 -1.13
C MET A 54 -17.46 -8.27 -0.01
N HIS A 55 -16.99 -7.84 1.17
CA HIS A 55 -17.79 -7.49 2.36
C HIS A 55 -17.98 -5.99 2.58
N ILE A 56 -17.31 -5.15 1.78
CA ILE A 56 -17.30 -3.69 1.97
C ILE A 56 -18.69 -3.07 1.72
N ASP A 57 -19.60 -3.75 1.03
CA ASP A 57 -21.00 -3.33 0.93
C ASP A 57 -21.68 -3.27 2.30
N ARG A 58 -21.43 -4.27 3.16
CA ARG A 58 -21.96 -4.30 4.53
C ARG A 58 -21.35 -3.19 5.38
N LEU A 59 -20.05 -2.96 5.24
CA LEU A 59 -19.33 -1.88 5.92
C LEU A 59 -19.81 -0.49 5.49
N ALA A 60 -20.09 -0.30 4.20
CA ALA A 60 -20.64 0.95 3.65
C ALA A 60 -22.05 1.22 4.17
N ASN A 61 -22.90 0.18 4.21
CA ASN A 61 -24.22 0.29 4.82
C ASN A 61 -24.15 0.67 6.31
N GLU A 62 -23.18 0.12 7.05
CA GLU A 62 -23.01 0.46 8.47
C GLU A 62 -22.50 1.89 8.67
N SER A 63 -21.55 2.33 7.85
CA SER A 63 -21.07 3.72 7.85
C SER A 63 -22.19 4.71 7.52
N ALA A 64 -23.06 4.37 6.58
CA ALA A 64 -24.23 5.18 6.24
C ALA A 64 -25.21 5.32 7.41
N LYS A 65 -25.44 4.25 8.18
CA LYS A 65 -26.25 4.33 9.41
C LYS A 65 -25.60 5.25 10.45
N GLY A 66 -24.27 5.18 10.61
CA GLY A 66 -23.52 6.06 11.50
C GLY A 66 -23.66 7.54 11.15
N VAL A 67 -23.54 7.86 9.85
CA VAL A 67 -23.78 9.21 9.32
C VAL A 67 -25.20 9.69 9.63
N ASP A 68 -26.21 8.89 9.28
CA ASP A 68 -27.62 9.26 9.46
C ASP A 68 -27.96 9.45 10.95
N ALA A 69 -27.41 8.60 11.82
CA ALA A 69 -27.57 8.69 13.28
C ALA A 69 -26.90 9.94 13.88
N ALA A 70 -25.80 10.40 13.29
CA ALA A 70 -25.09 11.61 13.72
C ALA A 70 -25.71 12.92 13.18
N GLY A 71 -26.83 12.85 12.46
CA GLY A 71 -27.54 14.02 11.94
C GLY A 71 -27.09 14.49 10.55
N GLY A 72 -26.30 13.69 9.84
CA GLY A 72 -26.04 13.84 8.42
C GLY A 72 -27.09 13.13 7.56
N LYS A 73 -26.88 13.17 6.24
CA LYS A 73 -27.56 12.31 5.28
C LYS A 73 -26.54 11.56 4.44
N ALA A 74 -26.53 10.24 4.55
CA ALA A 74 -25.61 9.38 3.81
C ALA A 74 -26.06 9.19 2.36
N VAL A 75 -25.08 9.21 1.43
CA VAL A 75 -25.23 8.77 0.06
C VAL A 75 -24.11 7.77 -0.24
N ILE A 76 -24.47 6.49 -0.33
CA ILE A 76 -23.51 5.44 -0.71
C ILE A 76 -23.28 5.52 -2.22
N PHE A 77 -22.02 5.53 -2.62
CA PHE A 77 -21.63 5.34 -4.00
C PHE A 77 -20.42 4.40 -4.08
N ASN A 78 -20.17 3.85 -5.27
CA ASN A 78 -19.07 2.91 -5.48
C ASN A 78 -18.03 3.46 -6.42
N THR A 79 -16.79 3.03 -6.19
CA THR A 79 -15.70 3.09 -7.16
C THR A 79 -15.17 1.68 -7.44
N ILE A 80 -14.29 1.56 -8.43
CA ILE A 80 -13.71 0.28 -8.84
C ILE A 80 -12.73 -0.25 -7.78
N THR A 81 -12.39 -1.51 -7.88
CA THR A 81 -11.23 -2.11 -7.21
C THR A 81 -10.64 -3.20 -8.10
N ILE A 82 -9.41 -3.59 -7.82
CA ILE A 82 -8.72 -4.70 -8.49
C ILE A 82 -8.13 -5.64 -7.43
N SER A 83 -7.68 -6.82 -7.86
CA SER A 83 -7.01 -7.78 -7.01
C SER A 83 -5.54 -7.89 -7.40
N ASP A 84 -4.65 -7.38 -6.55
CA ASP A 84 -3.21 -7.63 -6.72
C ASP A 84 -2.94 -9.15 -6.70
N GLY A 85 -3.49 -9.87 -5.72
CA GLY A 85 -3.29 -11.32 -5.59
C GLY A 85 -3.68 -12.14 -6.82
N ILE A 86 -4.81 -11.82 -7.48
CA ILE A 86 -5.26 -12.54 -8.69
C ILE A 86 -4.49 -12.10 -9.95
N SER A 87 -4.09 -10.82 -10.02
CA SER A 87 -3.43 -10.28 -11.22
C SER A 87 -1.93 -10.60 -11.29
N MET A 88 -1.31 -11.04 -10.20
CA MET A 88 0.11 -11.41 -10.12
C MET A 88 0.52 -12.39 -11.22
N GLY A 89 1.66 -12.13 -11.86
CA GLY A 89 2.21 -12.96 -12.94
C GLY A 89 1.45 -12.88 -14.27
N THR A 90 0.53 -11.92 -14.43
CA THR A 90 -0.23 -11.72 -15.67
C THR A 90 -0.12 -10.28 -16.18
N GLU A 91 -0.53 -10.05 -17.43
CA GLU A 91 -0.66 -8.71 -18.00
C GLU A 91 -1.60 -7.79 -17.17
N GLY A 92 -2.54 -8.39 -16.43
CA GLY A 92 -3.45 -7.68 -15.53
C GLY A 92 -2.74 -6.86 -14.45
N MET A 93 -1.54 -7.28 -14.00
CA MET A 93 -0.77 -6.57 -12.97
C MET A 93 -0.40 -5.13 -13.40
N LYS A 94 -0.36 -4.84 -14.70
CA LYS A 94 -0.13 -3.47 -15.21
C LYS A 94 -1.25 -2.50 -14.84
N TYR A 95 -2.44 -3.00 -14.54
CA TYR A 95 -3.58 -2.20 -14.11
C TYR A 95 -3.60 -1.97 -12.59
N SER A 96 -2.75 -2.65 -11.81
CA SER A 96 -2.74 -2.56 -10.35
C SER A 96 -2.45 -1.14 -9.88
N LEU A 97 -1.23 -0.61 -10.07
CA LEU A 97 -0.89 0.74 -9.59
C LEU A 97 -1.76 1.82 -10.24
N VAL A 98 -2.12 1.64 -11.51
CA VAL A 98 -3.00 2.57 -12.25
C VAL A 98 -4.38 2.68 -11.59
N SER A 99 -4.86 1.62 -10.95
CA SER A 99 -6.12 1.66 -10.20
C SER A 99 -6.08 2.66 -9.04
N ARG A 100 -4.89 2.97 -8.48
CA ARG A 100 -4.73 4.00 -7.45
C ARG A 100 -5.25 5.35 -7.95
N GLU A 101 -4.83 5.75 -9.15
CA GLU A 101 -5.25 7.02 -9.76
C GLU A 101 -6.72 6.97 -10.17
N VAL A 102 -7.17 5.86 -10.78
CA VAL A 102 -8.57 5.72 -11.21
C VAL A 102 -9.54 5.80 -10.02
N ILE A 103 -9.20 5.17 -8.90
CA ILE A 103 -10.00 5.24 -7.67
C ILE A 103 -9.99 6.66 -7.10
N ALA A 104 -8.82 7.31 -7.05
CA ALA A 104 -8.70 8.66 -6.53
C ALA A 104 -9.57 9.64 -7.36
N ASP A 105 -9.40 9.63 -8.68
CA ASP A 105 -10.14 10.46 -9.62
C ASP A 105 -11.65 10.14 -9.57
N SER A 106 -12.03 8.87 -9.39
CA SER A 106 -13.43 8.45 -9.31
C SER A 106 -14.12 8.97 -8.05
N ILE A 107 -13.46 8.91 -6.89
CA ILE A 107 -14.01 9.43 -5.62
C ILE A 107 -14.15 10.95 -5.72
N GLU A 108 -13.10 11.63 -6.20
CA GLU A 108 -13.09 13.07 -6.41
C GLU A 108 -14.20 13.52 -7.37
N THR A 109 -14.38 12.80 -8.48
CA THR A 109 -15.41 13.10 -9.48
C THR A 109 -16.81 13.05 -8.87
N VAL A 110 -17.15 11.99 -8.14
CA VAL A 110 -18.51 11.83 -7.58
C VAL A 110 -18.75 12.82 -6.45
N ALA A 111 -17.86 12.90 -5.46
CA ALA A 111 -18.04 13.78 -4.32
C ALA A 111 -17.99 15.27 -4.72
N GLY A 112 -17.14 15.61 -5.69
CA GLY A 112 -17.09 16.93 -6.32
C GLY A 112 -18.40 17.30 -7.01
N CYS A 113 -18.90 16.43 -7.89
CA CYS A 113 -20.11 16.66 -8.70
C CYS A 113 -21.37 16.75 -7.83
N GLU A 114 -21.56 15.81 -6.89
CA GLU A 114 -22.75 15.73 -6.05
C GLU A 114 -22.74 16.71 -4.87
N GLY A 115 -21.69 17.55 -4.76
CA GLY A 115 -21.59 18.57 -3.72
C GLY A 115 -21.58 18.00 -2.30
N MET A 116 -20.97 16.84 -2.09
CA MET A 116 -20.92 16.19 -0.78
C MET A 116 -20.11 17.02 0.23
N ASP A 117 -20.64 17.26 1.42
CA ASP A 117 -20.00 18.09 2.44
C ASP A 117 -18.86 17.38 3.18
N GLY A 118 -18.90 16.05 3.22
CA GLY A 118 -17.85 15.20 3.78
C GLY A 118 -17.88 13.79 3.18
N VAL A 119 -16.87 12.98 3.50
CA VAL A 119 -16.70 11.65 2.89
C VAL A 119 -16.23 10.61 3.92
N VAL A 120 -16.88 9.45 3.95
CA VAL A 120 -16.30 8.21 4.52
C VAL A 120 -15.81 7.38 3.36
N ALA A 121 -14.50 7.12 3.28
CA ALA A 121 -13.93 6.29 2.22
C ALA A 121 -13.51 4.93 2.79
N ILE A 122 -13.97 3.84 2.16
CA ILE A 122 -13.73 2.48 2.65
C ILE A 122 -12.89 1.70 1.63
N GLY A 123 -11.69 1.29 2.04
CA GLY A 123 -10.72 0.56 1.21
C GLY A 123 -10.31 -0.77 1.81
N GLY A 124 -10.10 -1.79 0.97
CA GLY A 124 -9.65 -3.12 1.40
C GLY A 124 -8.32 -3.50 0.77
N CYS A 125 -8.31 -3.70 -0.55
CA CYS A 125 -7.12 -4.15 -1.28
C CYS A 125 -6.05 -3.05 -1.42
N ASP A 126 -4.80 -3.48 -1.62
CA ASP A 126 -3.56 -2.70 -1.61
C ASP A 126 -3.67 -1.24 -2.07
N LYS A 127 -4.15 -1.02 -3.31
CA LYS A 127 -4.14 0.30 -3.95
C LYS A 127 -5.33 1.18 -3.52
N ASN A 128 -6.35 0.61 -2.87
CA ASN A 128 -7.52 1.36 -2.40
C ASN A 128 -7.14 2.40 -1.33
N MET A 129 -6.38 1.97 -0.32
CA MET A 129 -5.97 2.81 0.82
C MET A 129 -5.33 4.14 0.38
N PRO A 130 -4.22 4.13 -0.37
CA PRO A 130 -3.60 5.38 -0.81
C PRO A 130 -4.49 6.17 -1.77
N ALA A 131 -5.28 5.52 -2.63
CA ALA A 131 -6.19 6.20 -3.55
C ALA A 131 -7.28 7.00 -2.82
N CYS A 132 -7.87 6.41 -1.78
CA CYS A 132 -8.82 7.09 -0.92
C CYS A 132 -8.17 8.33 -0.31
N ILE A 133 -6.99 8.21 0.31
CA ILE A 133 -6.32 9.36 0.93
C ILE A 133 -5.96 10.44 -0.08
N ILE A 134 -5.50 10.09 -1.29
CA ILE A 134 -5.24 11.04 -2.37
C ILE A 134 -6.51 11.85 -2.70
N ALA A 135 -7.66 11.18 -2.90
CA ALA A 135 -8.92 11.87 -3.18
C ALA A 135 -9.36 12.78 -2.03
N LEU A 136 -9.28 12.29 -0.79
CA LEU A 136 -9.66 13.04 0.40
C LEU A 136 -8.77 14.29 0.58
N ALA A 137 -7.46 14.16 0.35
CA ALA A 137 -6.52 15.27 0.39
C ALA A 137 -6.79 16.32 -0.69
N ARG A 138 -6.98 15.89 -1.95
CA ARG A 138 -7.30 16.79 -3.09
C ARG A 138 -8.55 17.61 -2.85
N MET A 139 -9.62 16.97 -2.35
CA MET A 139 -10.89 17.65 -2.08
C MET A 139 -10.85 18.51 -0.81
N ASN A 140 -10.03 18.14 0.16
CA ASN A 140 -9.91 18.76 1.48
C ASN A 140 -11.28 19.05 2.15
N ARG A 141 -12.19 18.07 2.08
CA ARG A 141 -13.49 18.09 2.78
C ARG A 141 -13.41 17.17 4.01
N PRO A 142 -14.09 17.48 5.13
CA PRO A 142 -14.10 16.61 6.31
C PRO A 142 -14.33 15.15 5.96
N SER A 143 -13.39 14.27 6.34
CA SER A 143 -13.42 12.90 5.86
C SER A 143 -12.63 11.92 6.73
N VAL A 144 -13.06 10.67 6.73
CA VAL A 144 -12.43 9.56 7.44
C VAL A 144 -12.16 8.42 6.46
N PHE A 145 -11.00 7.78 6.62
CA PHE A 145 -10.72 6.51 5.95
C PHE A 145 -11.03 5.33 6.89
N VAL A 146 -11.66 4.30 6.34
CA VAL A 146 -11.95 3.04 7.04
C VAL A 146 -11.29 1.89 6.28
N TYR A 147 -10.44 1.14 6.97
CA TYR A 147 -9.87 -0.08 6.43
C TYR A 147 -10.88 -1.23 6.52
N GLY A 148 -11.02 -2.02 5.44
CA GLY A 148 -11.92 -3.17 5.38
C GLY A 148 -11.54 -4.31 6.33
N GLY A 149 -10.29 -4.35 6.83
CA GLY A 149 -9.81 -5.36 7.77
C GLY A 149 -9.00 -6.47 7.11
N THR A 150 -8.18 -7.13 7.93
CA THR A 150 -7.33 -8.24 7.50
C THR A 150 -8.12 -9.55 7.43
N ILE A 151 -7.75 -10.44 6.51
CA ILE A 151 -8.23 -11.82 6.46
C ILE A 151 -7.67 -12.61 7.66
N LEU A 152 -8.39 -13.64 8.09
CA LEU A 152 -7.88 -14.68 8.98
C LEU A 152 -6.99 -15.65 8.19
N PRO A 153 -5.96 -16.27 8.82
CA PRO A 153 -5.15 -17.28 8.14
C PRO A 153 -6.00 -18.50 7.77
N GLY A 154 -5.72 -19.07 6.60
CA GLY A 154 -6.21 -20.39 6.23
C GLY A 154 -5.47 -21.49 7.01
N CYS A 155 -5.96 -22.73 6.95
CA CYS A 155 -5.29 -23.85 7.62
C CYS A 155 -5.50 -25.15 6.83
N ALA A 156 -4.44 -25.95 6.70
CA ALA A 156 -4.52 -27.28 6.10
C ALA A 156 -3.49 -28.26 6.67
N SER A 157 -3.81 -29.56 6.57
CA SER A 157 -2.89 -30.65 6.86
C SER A 157 -2.10 -31.04 5.60
N ILE A 158 -0.78 -30.81 5.61
CA ILE A 158 0.10 -31.11 4.46
C ILE A 158 1.18 -32.06 4.95
N LYS A 159 1.30 -33.25 4.33
CA LYS A 159 2.22 -34.32 4.76
C LYS A 159 2.06 -34.72 6.24
N GLY A 160 0.84 -34.59 6.78
CA GLY A 160 0.51 -34.90 8.18
C GLY A 160 0.83 -33.80 9.19
N GLU A 161 1.22 -32.60 8.72
CA GLU A 161 1.47 -31.42 9.56
C GLU A 161 0.40 -30.36 9.31
N GLU A 162 -0.23 -29.87 10.38
CA GLU A 162 -1.12 -28.71 10.32
C GLU A 162 -0.29 -27.44 10.07
N LYS A 163 -0.70 -26.66 9.07
CA LYS A 163 -0.01 -25.42 8.67
C LYS A 163 -1.01 -24.30 8.49
N ASP A 164 -0.68 -23.15 9.08
CA ASP A 164 -1.32 -21.89 8.76
C ASP A 164 -0.89 -21.45 7.36
N LEU A 165 -1.88 -21.06 6.55
CA LEU A 165 -1.71 -20.72 5.15
C LEU A 165 -2.13 -19.27 4.88
N ASP A 166 -1.49 -18.69 3.88
CA ASP A 166 -1.80 -17.38 3.31
C ASP A 166 -1.53 -17.40 1.79
N ILE A 167 -1.73 -16.27 1.12
CA ILE A 167 -1.49 -16.16 -0.32
C ILE A 167 -0.04 -16.46 -0.73
N VAL A 168 0.95 -16.11 0.10
CA VAL A 168 2.36 -16.40 -0.19
C VAL A 168 2.64 -17.90 -0.09
N SER A 169 1.98 -18.59 0.83
CA SER A 169 2.02 -20.05 0.95
C SER A 169 1.61 -20.74 -0.36
N VAL A 170 0.61 -20.18 -1.08
CA VAL A 170 0.18 -20.67 -2.40
C VAL A 170 1.29 -20.47 -3.45
N PHE A 171 1.90 -19.29 -3.52
CA PHE A 171 2.99 -19.00 -4.47
C PHE A 171 4.24 -19.85 -4.22
N GLU A 172 4.60 -20.10 -2.96
CA GLU A 172 5.68 -21.02 -2.62
C GLU A 172 5.34 -22.47 -2.98
N ALA A 173 4.08 -22.89 -2.79
CA ALA A 173 3.64 -24.23 -3.18
C ALA A 173 3.78 -24.47 -4.69
N VAL A 174 3.56 -23.45 -5.54
CA VAL A 174 3.84 -23.53 -6.98
C VAL A 174 5.33 -23.77 -7.25
N GLY A 175 6.22 -23.07 -6.54
CA GLY A 175 7.67 -23.28 -6.66
C GLY A 175 8.09 -24.70 -6.25
N LYS A 176 7.57 -25.20 -5.12
CA LYS A 176 7.82 -26.56 -4.61
C LYS A 176 7.28 -27.64 -5.54
N HIS A 177 6.10 -27.42 -6.14
CA HIS A 177 5.54 -28.31 -7.15
C HIS A 177 6.43 -28.38 -8.40
N ALA A 178 6.90 -27.23 -8.90
CA ALA A 178 7.84 -27.17 -10.03
C ALA A 178 9.23 -27.78 -9.74
N ALA A 179 9.60 -27.89 -8.47
CA ALA A 179 10.80 -28.60 -8.01
C ALA A 179 10.57 -30.11 -7.80
N GLY A 180 9.32 -30.59 -7.92
CA GLY A 180 8.95 -31.98 -7.65
C GLY A 180 8.81 -32.33 -6.15
N GLU A 181 8.81 -31.34 -5.27
CA GLU A 181 8.65 -31.54 -3.82
C GLU A 181 7.19 -31.68 -3.38
N PHE A 182 6.26 -31.07 -4.13
CA PHE A 182 4.81 -31.15 -3.91
C PHE A 182 4.12 -31.96 -5.02
N SER A 183 3.16 -32.81 -4.66
CA SER A 183 2.25 -33.44 -5.62
C SER A 183 1.13 -32.50 -6.08
N ASP A 184 0.37 -32.89 -7.11
CA ASP A 184 -0.82 -32.15 -7.56
C ASP A 184 -1.87 -32.04 -6.44
N GLU A 185 -2.06 -33.11 -5.65
CA GLU A 185 -2.98 -33.09 -4.49
C GLU A 185 -2.50 -32.16 -3.37
N GLU A 186 -1.18 -32.11 -3.11
CA GLU A 186 -0.62 -31.23 -2.09
C GLU A 186 -0.76 -29.76 -2.49
N LEU A 187 -0.47 -29.42 -3.75
CA LEU A 187 -0.69 -28.08 -4.28
C LEU A 187 -2.18 -27.69 -4.19
N LYS A 188 -3.08 -28.57 -4.62
CA LYS A 188 -4.52 -28.35 -4.55
C LYS A 188 -5.01 -28.15 -3.12
N THR A 189 -4.46 -28.90 -2.16
CA THR A 189 -4.80 -28.77 -0.74
C THR A 189 -4.43 -27.37 -0.22
N VAL A 190 -3.28 -26.82 -0.62
CA VAL A 190 -2.91 -25.44 -0.28
C VAL A 190 -3.86 -24.44 -0.93
N GLU A 191 -4.14 -24.60 -2.22
CA GLU A 191 -5.02 -23.72 -3.00
C GLU A 191 -6.41 -23.58 -2.36
N GLU A 192 -7.05 -24.71 -2.02
CA GLU A 192 -8.43 -24.73 -1.52
C GLU A 192 -8.59 -24.21 -0.08
N ASN A 193 -7.49 -24.09 0.68
CA ASN A 193 -7.54 -23.79 2.12
C ASN A 193 -6.80 -22.50 2.54
N ALA A 194 -6.01 -21.87 1.65
CA ALA A 194 -5.17 -20.72 2.03
C ALA A 194 -5.95 -19.42 2.27
N ILE A 195 -7.09 -19.23 1.60
CA ILE A 195 -7.87 -17.98 1.61
C ILE A 195 -9.27 -18.30 2.15
N PRO A 196 -9.48 -18.27 3.48
CA PRO A 196 -10.69 -18.83 4.10
C PRO A 196 -11.94 -17.95 3.95
N GLY A 197 -11.81 -16.72 3.47
CA GLY A 197 -12.95 -15.81 3.33
C GLY A 197 -12.56 -14.35 3.11
N GLU A 198 -13.31 -13.45 3.75
CA GLU A 198 -13.26 -12.01 3.53
C GLU A 198 -12.06 -11.35 4.21
N GLY A 199 -11.47 -10.34 3.56
CA GLY A 199 -10.41 -9.51 4.11
C GLY A 199 -9.15 -9.46 3.25
N SER A 200 -8.29 -8.49 3.55
CA SER A 200 -7.03 -8.28 2.81
C SER A 200 -5.94 -9.25 3.23
N CYS A 201 -4.89 -9.38 2.41
CA CYS A 201 -3.77 -10.30 2.66
C CYS A 201 -3.20 -10.17 4.09
N GLY A 202 -3.07 -11.29 4.80
CA GLY A 202 -2.84 -11.30 6.25
C GLY A 202 -1.45 -10.84 6.74
N GLY A 203 -0.42 -10.89 5.90
CA GLY A 203 0.91 -10.39 6.26
C GLY A 203 1.00 -8.86 6.28
N MET A 204 2.13 -8.31 6.71
CA MET A 204 2.47 -6.89 6.62
C MET A 204 2.88 -6.51 5.17
N TYR A 205 2.03 -6.87 4.22
CA TYR A 205 2.08 -6.44 2.82
C TYR A 205 1.53 -5.02 2.67
N THR A 206 1.33 -4.54 1.44
CA THR A 206 0.89 -3.16 1.18
C THR A 206 -0.41 -2.84 1.90
N ALA A 207 -1.41 -3.74 1.89
CA ALA A 207 -2.69 -3.43 2.51
C ALA A 207 -2.59 -3.10 4.00
N ASN A 208 -2.05 -4.01 4.81
CA ASN A 208 -1.87 -3.82 6.25
C ASN A 208 -0.84 -2.72 6.57
N THR A 209 0.19 -2.55 5.73
CA THR A 209 1.17 -1.47 5.88
C THR A 209 0.49 -0.11 5.71
N MET A 210 -0.27 0.08 4.63
CA MET A 210 -0.94 1.34 4.35
C MET A 210 -2.08 1.61 5.34
N ALA A 211 -2.84 0.60 5.75
CA ALA A 211 -3.85 0.77 6.80
C ALA A 211 -3.19 1.31 8.08
N SER A 212 -2.09 0.70 8.53
CA SER A 212 -1.36 1.12 9.74
C SER A 212 -0.76 2.50 9.60
N ALA A 213 -0.21 2.82 8.42
CA ALA A 213 0.35 4.13 8.10
C ALA A 213 -0.73 5.23 8.13
N ILE A 214 -1.93 4.95 7.63
CA ILE A 214 -3.06 5.90 7.60
C ILE A 214 -3.62 6.15 8.99
N GLU A 215 -3.65 5.13 9.86
CA GLU A 215 -3.97 5.34 11.28
C GLU A 215 -2.92 6.23 11.96
N ALA A 216 -1.63 6.02 11.68
CA ALA A 216 -0.55 6.85 12.20
C ALA A 216 -0.54 8.29 11.64
N LEU A 217 -1.05 8.50 10.42
CA LEU A 217 -1.36 9.83 9.88
C LEU A 217 -2.48 10.53 10.67
N GLY A 218 -3.34 9.76 11.34
CA GLY A 218 -4.53 10.26 12.02
C GLY A 218 -5.77 10.34 11.14
N MET A 219 -5.76 9.71 9.95
CA MET A 219 -6.88 9.71 8.99
C MET A 219 -7.87 8.55 9.16
N SER A 220 -7.57 7.61 10.06
CA SER A 220 -8.49 6.56 10.51
C SER A 220 -8.77 6.70 12.01
N LEU A 221 -9.88 6.12 12.47
CA LEU A 221 -10.14 6.00 13.90
C LEU A 221 -9.06 5.12 14.58
N PRO A 222 -8.76 5.35 15.87
CA PRO A 222 -7.77 4.57 16.59
C PRO A 222 -8.08 3.07 16.53
N ASN A 223 -7.07 2.27 16.19
CA ASN A 223 -7.13 0.82 15.98
C ASN A 223 -7.96 0.32 14.78
N SER A 224 -8.52 1.20 13.95
CA SER A 224 -9.25 0.81 12.72
C SER A 224 -8.41 -0.03 11.77
N SER A 225 -7.09 0.20 11.72
CA SER A 225 -6.17 -0.53 10.84
C SER A 225 -5.87 -1.95 11.30
N ALA A 226 -6.08 -2.26 12.59
CA ALA A 226 -5.74 -3.53 13.21
C ALA A 226 -6.99 -4.29 13.69
N GLN A 227 -7.92 -4.53 12.76
CA GLN A 227 -9.14 -5.32 12.98
C GLN A 227 -9.29 -6.40 11.90
N ALA A 228 -9.85 -7.55 12.27
CA ALA A 228 -10.21 -8.60 11.33
C ALA A 228 -11.46 -8.19 10.52
N ALA A 229 -11.49 -8.53 9.23
CA ALA A 229 -12.60 -8.19 8.33
C ALA A 229 -13.96 -8.74 8.78
N VAL A 230 -13.95 -9.91 9.44
CA VAL A 230 -15.14 -10.63 9.91
C VAL A 230 -15.53 -10.30 11.37
N GLY A 231 -14.83 -9.38 12.03
CA GLY A 231 -15.06 -9.05 13.45
C GLY A 231 -16.14 -7.98 13.67
N ASP A 232 -16.87 -8.07 14.78
CA ASP A 232 -17.88 -7.07 15.18
C ASP A 232 -17.27 -5.68 15.37
N ASP A 233 -16.04 -5.60 15.86
CA ASP A 233 -15.30 -4.34 16.02
C ASP A 233 -15.19 -3.56 14.71
N LYS A 234 -15.14 -4.25 13.55
CA LYS A 234 -15.09 -3.61 12.24
C LYS A 234 -16.43 -2.96 11.87
N MET A 235 -17.55 -3.58 12.26
CA MET A 235 -18.87 -2.98 12.07
C MET A 235 -19.04 -1.74 12.95
N ILE A 236 -18.58 -1.79 14.20
CA ILE A 236 -18.60 -0.65 15.13
C ILE A 236 -17.72 0.48 14.59
N ASP A 237 -16.51 0.19 14.14
CA ASP A 237 -15.58 1.15 13.53
C ASP A 237 -16.22 1.87 12.32
N CYS A 238 -16.95 1.14 11.47
CA CYS A 238 -17.67 1.73 10.34
C CYS A 238 -18.79 2.68 10.80
N PHE A 239 -19.61 2.27 11.78
CA PHE A 239 -20.64 3.12 12.35
C PHE A 239 -20.05 4.41 12.94
N ASP A 240 -18.98 4.28 13.74
CA ASP A 240 -18.32 5.40 14.41
C ASP A 240 -17.62 6.34 13.41
N ALA A 241 -17.12 5.82 12.29
CA ALA A 241 -16.53 6.64 11.23
C ALA A 241 -17.53 7.63 10.62
N GLY A 242 -18.79 7.21 10.48
CA GLY A 242 -19.89 8.10 10.05
C GLY A 242 -20.08 9.27 11.01
N ALA A 243 -20.11 9.01 12.31
CA ALA A 243 -20.22 10.03 13.34
C ALA A 243 -18.98 10.95 13.41
N ALA A 244 -17.79 10.39 13.20
CA ALA A 244 -16.54 11.15 13.20
C ALA A 244 -16.51 12.23 12.11
N VAL A 245 -17.01 11.94 10.90
CA VAL A 245 -17.10 12.94 9.81
C VAL A 245 -17.99 14.13 10.23
N LEU A 246 -19.13 13.88 10.86
CA LEU A 246 -20.01 14.96 11.33
C LEU A 246 -19.34 15.82 12.41
N ASN A 247 -18.65 15.19 13.37
CA ASN A 247 -17.85 15.90 14.36
C ASN A 247 -16.71 16.72 13.73
N MET A 248 -16.08 16.23 12.66
CA MET A 248 -15.09 17.00 11.90
C MET A 248 -15.74 18.21 11.21
N ILE A 249 -16.92 18.08 10.62
CA ILE A 249 -17.68 19.19 10.04
C ILE A 249 -17.98 20.25 11.10
N ASP A 250 -18.51 19.84 12.26
CA ASP A 250 -18.85 20.75 13.37
C ASP A 250 -17.62 21.52 13.90
N LYS A 251 -16.45 20.87 13.90
CA LYS A 251 -15.17 21.47 14.32
C LYS A 251 -14.42 22.20 13.20
N GLY A 252 -14.88 22.10 11.95
CA GLY A 252 -14.17 22.62 10.78
C GLY A 252 -12.83 21.94 10.49
N ILE A 253 -12.68 20.66 10.87
CA ILE A 253 -11.46 19.86 10.66
C ILE A 253 -11.50 19.21 9.28
N ARG A 254 -10.43 19.34 8.51
CA ARG A 254 -10.30 18.77 7.16
C ARG A 254 -9.00 17.97 7.02
N PRO A 255 -8.87 17.13 5.97
CA PRO A 255 -7.71 16.30 5.75
C PRO A 255 -6.38 17.04 5.79
N LEU A 256 -6.28 18.25 5.23
CA LEU A 256 -5.02 19.01 5.22
C LEU A 256 -4.65 19.59 6.60
N ASP A 257 -5.60 19.65 7.55
CA ASP A 257 -5.31 20.02 8.94
C ASP A 257 -4.67 18.83 9.70
N ILE A 258 -4.82 17.59 9.19
CA ILE A 258 -4.32 16.34 9.76
C ILE A 258 -3.03 15.89 9.05
N LEU A 259 -3.05 15.89 7.71
CA LEU A 259 -1.99 15.44 6.82
C LEU A 259 -0.84 16.45 6.76
N THR A 260 -0.14 16.59 7.87
CA THR A 260 1.02 17.47 8.04
C THR A 260 2.33 16.71 7.85
N ARG A 261 3.44 17.42 7.66
CA ARG A 261 4.79 16.85 7.64
C ARG A 261 5.05 15.90 8.81
N LYS A 262 4.68 16.31 10.03
CA LYS A 262 4.82 15.48 11.24
C LYS A 262 3.95 14.22 11.20
N ALA A 263 2.74 14.30 10.66
CA ALA A 263 1.89 13.13 10.48
C ALA A 263 2.52 12.13 9.51
N PHE A 264 3.11 12.60 8.40
CA PHE A 264 3.84 11.72 7.48
C PHE A 264 5.07 11.09 8.14
N GLU A 265 5.80 11.81 8.99
CA GLU A 265 6.90 11.23 9.79
C GLU A 265 6.40 10.15 10.77
N ASN A 266 5.22 10.34 11.37
CA ASN A 266 4.56 9.30 12.18
C ASN A 266 4.25 8.05 11.34
N ALA A 267 3.71 8.26 10.14
CA ALA A 267 3.39 7.18 9.22
C ALA A 267 4.63 6.35 8.84
N VAL A 268 5.72 7.03 8.44
CA VAL A 268 7.00 6.35 8.13
C VAL A 268 7.53 5.60 9.35
N THR A 269 7.45 6.19 10.55
CA THR A 269 7.89 5.56 11.81
C THR A 269 7.13 4.26 12.07
N VAL A 270 5.81 4.27 11.94
CA VAL A 270 4.98 3.07 12.14
C VAL A 270 5.23 2.02 11.06
N VAL A 271 5.40 2.43 9.80
CA VAL A 271 5.79 1.53 8.70
C VAL A 271 7.10 0.81 9.01
N ILE A 272 8.11 1.52 9.52
CA ILE A 272 9.40 0.93 9.88
C ILE A 272 9.25 -0.02 11.07
N ALA A 273 8.60 0.42 12.14
CA ALA A 273 8.41 -0.38 13.34
C ALA A 273 7.69 -1.71 13.08
N LEU A 274 6.76 -1.73 12.10
CA LEU A 274 6.01 -2.92 11.70
C LEU A 274 6.71 -3.79 10.64
N GLY A 275 7.86 -3.39 10.08
CA GLY A 275 8.49 -4.15 9.00
C GLY A 275 7.75 -4.04 7.65
N GLY A 276 7.07 -2.91 7.42
CA GLY A 276 6.14 -2.66 6.32
C GLY A 276 6.68 -2.80 4.89
N SER A 277 5.77 -2.84 3.93
CA SER A 277 6.07 -2.96 2.50
C SER A 277 6.87 -1.76 1.95
N THR A 278 7.76 -2.03 0.98
CA THR A 278 8.47 -0.99 0.20
C THR A 278 7.52 -0.12 -0.62
N ASN A 279 6.35 -0.63 -1.00
CA ASN A 279 5.30 0.15 -1.66
C ASN A 279 4.83 1.35 -0.81
N ALA A 280 5.02 1.31 0.51
CA ALA A 280 4.70 2.44 1.37
C ALA A 280 5.49 3.70 1.00
N VAL A 281 6.73 3.55 0.51
CA VAL A 281 7.52 4.69 0.00
C VAL A 281 6.77 5.38 -1.13
N LEU A 282 6.38 4.63 -2.15
CA LEU A 282 5.65 5.15 -3.31
C LEU A 282 4.31 5.80 -2.91
N HIS A 283 3.57 5.16 -2.01
CA HIS A 283 2.24 5.60 -1.62
C HIS A 283 2.25 6.81 -0.70
N LEU A 284 3.15 6.86 0.29
CA LEU A 284 3.27 8.02 1.18
C LEU A 284 3.74 9.26 0.42
N LEU A 285 4.65 9.13 -0.55
CA LEU A 285 5.04 10.23 -1.44
C LEU A 285 3.86 10.76 -2.26
N ALA A 286 3.04 9.87 -2.83
CA ALA A 286 1.87 10.27 -3.61
C ALA A 286 0.80 10.95 -2.74
N MET A 287 0.57 10.45 -1.54
CA MET A 287 -0.35 11.06 -0.58
C MET A 287 0.17 12.41 -0.08
N ALA A 288 1.48 12.54 0.16
CA ALA A 288 2.11 13.81 0.54
C ALA A 288 1.99 14.85 -0.59
N HIS A 289 2.19 14.43 -1.84
CA HIS A 289 1.96 15.27 -3.01
C HIS A 289 0.52 15.81 -3.06
N ALA A 290 -0.48 14.93 -2.91
CA ALA A 290 -1.89 15.31 -2.90
C ALA A 290 -2.24 16.24 -1.72
N ALA A 291 -1.52 16.13 -0.60
CA ALA A 291 -1.67 17.00 0.56
C ALA A 291 -0.86 18.31 0.50
N GLY A 292 -0.04 18.50 -0.55
CA GLY A 292 0.87 19.64 -0.62
C GLY A 292 1.98 19.62 0.45
N VAL A 293 2.34 18.44 0.97
CA VAL A 293 3.40 18.23 1.94
C VAL A 293 4.68 17.84 1.22
N ASP A 294 5.78 18.52 1.53
CA ASP A 294 7.11 18.11 1.08
C ASP A 294 7.54 16.86 1.83
N LEU A 295 7.66 15.74 1.11
CA LEU A 295 8.17 14.45 1.57
C LEU A 295 8.97 13.86 0.41
N THR A 296 10.19 13.42 0.69
CA THR A 296 11.10 12.85 -0.30
C THR A 296 11.55 11.45 0.10
N ILE A 297 12.18 10.72 -0.82
CA ILE A 297 12.72 9.39 -0.52
C ILE A 297 13.80 9.46 0.57
N GLU A 298 14.56 10.54 0.65
CA GLU A 298 15.61 10.75 1.65
C GLU A 298 15.06 10.79 3.08
N ASP A 299 13.82 11.22 3.26
CA ASP A 299 13.18 11.25 4.58
C ASP A 299 13.04 9.85 5.19
N PHE A 300 12.84 8.82 4.37
CA PHE A 300 12.80 7.43 4.82
C PHE A 300 14.16 6.98 5.36
N THR A 301 15.25 7.42 4.73
CA THR A 301 16.60 7.15 5.23
C THR A 301 16.85 7.90 6.54
N GLU A 302 16.47 9.17 6.64
CA GLU A 302 16.71 9.97 7.85
C GLU A 302 15.93 9.45 9.05
N ILE A 303 14.63 9.18 8.88
CA ILE A 303 13.80 8.58 9.93
C ILE A 303 14.30 7.17 10.26
N GLY A 304 14.69 6.41 9.24
CA GLY A 304 15.17 5.04 9.39
C GLY A 304 16.47 4.87 10.18
N LYS A 305 17.27 5.94 10.37
CA LYS A 305 18.46 5.91 11.24
C LYS A 305 18.11 5.74 12.72
N ARG A 306 16.92 6.19 13.14
CA ARG A 306 16.51 6.25 14.56
C ARG A 306 15.34 5.33 14.91
N VAL A 307 14.58 4.86 13.91
CA VAL A 307 13.42 3.98 14.15
C VAL A 307 13.82 2.52 13.97
N PRO A 308 13.68 1.67 15.02
CA PRO A 308 13.94 0.24 14.93
C PRO A 308 12.75 -0.51 14.31
N MET A 309 13.02 -1.68 13.74
CA MET A 309 12.00 -2.67 13.38
C MET A 309 11.68 -3.53 14.61
N LEU A 310 10.41 -3.53 15.03
CA LEU A 310 9.95 -4.17 16.28
C LEU A 310 9.06 -5.38 16.03
N ALA A 311 8.25 -5.39 14.98
CA ALA A 311 7.23 -6.41 14.78
C ALA A 311 7.73 -7.65 14.05
N ASP A 312 7.51 -8.83 14.63
CA ASP A 312 7.82 -10.14 14.06
C ASP A 312 6.69 -10.63 13.14
N LEU A 313 6.37 -9.82 12.13
CA LEU A 313 5.29 -10.08 11.19
C LEU A 313 5.82 -10.56 9.84
N LYS A 314 5.11 -11.52 9.24
CA LYS A 314 5.29 -11.90 7.84
C LYS A 314 5.24 -10.65 6.97
N PRO A 315 6.08 -10.56 5.94
CA PRO A 315 6.93 -11.63 5.41
C PRO A 315 8.32 -11.74 6.05
N SER A 316 8.72 -10.79 6.91
CA SER A 316 10.06 -10.83 7.53
C SER A 316 10.14 -11.72 8.77
N GLY A 317 8.99 -11.89 9.41
CA GLY A 317 8.79 -12.59 10.66
C GLY A 317 7.78 -13.73 10.58
N LYS A 318 7.34 -14.18 11.75
CA LYS A 318 6.50 -15.36 11.95
C LYS A 318 5.00 -15.09 11.84
N TYR A 319 4.54 -13.99 12.44
CA TYR A 319 3.12 -13.76 12.75
C TYR A 319 2.38 -13.04 11.62
N VAL A 320 1.05 -13.08 11.62
CA VAL A 320 0.21 -12.30 10.69
C VAL A 320 -0.51 -11.16 11.41
N MET A 321 -1.13 -10.24 10.67
CA MET A 321 -1.89 -9.12 11.21
C MET A 321 -3.02 -9.58 12.14
N ALA A 322 -3.65 -10.74 11.84
CA ALA A 322 -4.65 -11.32 12.72
C ALA A 322 -4.10 -11.64 14.12
N ASP A 323 -2.81 -11.94 14.27
CA ASP A 323 -2.18 -12.15 15.58
C ASP A 323 -1.89 -10.83 16.28
N LEU A 324 -1.48 -9.79 15.53
CA LEU A 324 -1.36 -8.43 16.08
C LEU A 324 -2.71 -7.92 16.59
N VAL A 325 -3.80 -8.16 15.86
CA VAL A 325 -5.18 -7.85 16.28
C VAL A 325 -5.48 -8.49 17.63
N LYS A 326 -5.19 -9.79 17.80
CA LYS A 326 -5.47 -10.54 19.04
C LYS A 326 -4.79 -9.95 20.28
N ILE A 327 -3.62 -9.35 20.13
CA ILE A 327 -2.88 -8.76 21.26
C ILE A 327 -3.22 -7.28 21.49
N GLY A 328 -4.06 -6.66 20.66
CA GLY A 328 -4.52 -5.28 20.86
C GLY A 328 -4.19 -4.31 19.71
N GLY A 329 -3.61 -4.79 18.61
CA GLY A 329 -3.46 -4.00 17.39
C GLY A 329 -2.33 -2.97 17.43
N THR A 330 -2.52 -1.85 16.74
CA THR A 330 -1.51 -0.80 16.49
C THR A 330 -1.40 0.22 17.61
N VAL A 331 -2.48 0.43 18.37
CA VAL A 331 -2.53 1.48 19.40
C VAL A 331 -1.44 1.31 20.48
N PRO A 332 -1.21 0.12 21.06
CA PRO A 332 -0.16 -0.03 22.07
C PRO A 332 1.25 0.18 21.50
N LEU A 333 1.51 -0.23 20.24
CA LEU A 333 2.78 0.06 19.55
C LEU A 333 3.00 1.57 19.38
N MET A 334 1.99 2.30 18.89
CA MET A 334 2.10 3.75 18.75
C MET A 334 2.33 4.43 20.10
N ARG A 335 1.75 3.93 21.20
CA ARG A 335 2.05 4.43 22.55
C ARG A 335 3.52 4.22 22.93
N ILE A 336 4.07 3.03 22.70
CA ILE A 336 5.50 2.73 22.94
C ILE A 336 6.40 3.68 22.15
N LEU A 337 6.09 3.90 20.87
CA LEU A 337 6.86 4.79 20.01
C LEU A 337 6.75 6.27 20.43
N LEU A 338 5.56 6.71 20.89
CA LEU A 338 5.36 8.05 21.43
C LEU A 338 6.16 8.28 22.73
N GLU A 339 6.11 7.33 23.67
CA GLU A 339 6.86 7.39 24.93
C GLU A 339 8.38 7.40 24.70
N ALA A 340 8.84 6.76 23.63
CA ALA A 340 10.24 6.80 23.19
C ALA A 340 10.63 8.09 22.43
N GLY A 341 9.71 9.03 22.21
CA GLY A 341 9.96 10.26 21.45
C GLY A 341 10.14 10.03 19.95
N LEU A 342 9.66 8.90 19.41
CA LEU A 342 9.72 8.57 17.98
C LEU A 342 8.47 9.00 17.21
N LEU A 343 7.35 9.28 17.90
CA LEU A 343 6.14 9.85 17.29
C LEU A 343 5.87 11.29 17.76
N HIS A 344 5.32 12.07 16.84
CA HIS A 344 4.77 13.41 17.08
C HIS A 344 3.36 13.28 17.66
N GLY A 345 3.25 13.50 18.96
CA GLY A 345 1.98 13.37 19.69
C GLY A 345 0.98 14.50 19.47
N ASP A 346 1.43 15.66 18.98
CA ASP A 346 0.62 16.87 18.76
C ASP A 346 -0.18 16.86 17.45
N CYS A 347 0.06 15.88 16.57
CA CYS A 347 -0.69 15.72 15.33
C CYS A 347 -2.19 15.53 15.60
N LEU A 348 -3.03 16.36 14.99
CA LEU A 348 -4.49 16.22 15.01
C LEU A 348 -4.92 14.94 14.28
N THR A 349 -6.02 14.33 14.70
CA THR A 349 -6.62 13.17 14.03
C THR A 349 -8.11 13.39 13.73
N VAL A 350 -8.71 12.47 12.97
CA VAL A 350 -10.15 12.47 12.62
C VAL A 350 -11.09 12.45 13.83
N THR A 351 -10.59 12.05 15.01
CA THR A 351 -11.36 12.14 16.27
C THR A 351 -11.60 13.60 16.72
N GLY A 352 -10.85 14.54 16.16
CA GLY A 352 -10.75 15.92 16.63
C GLY A 352 -9.99 16.05 17.95
N LYS A 353 -9.11 15.09 18.25
CA LYS A 353 -8.11 15.09 19.32
C LYS A 353 -6.73 14.83 18.71
N THR A 354 -5.68 15.12 19.47
CA THR A 354 -4.31 14.81 19.09
C THR A 354 -4.00 13.31 19.18
N MET A 355 -2.95 12.86 18.50
CA MET A 355 -2.45 11.49 18.59
C MET A 355 -2.17 11.10 20.06
N ALA A 356 -1.48 11.96 20.82
CA ALA A 356 -1.20 11.71 22.23
C ALA A 356 -2.46 11.55 23.08
N GLU A 357 -3.47 12.40 22.89
CA GLU A 357 -4.74 12.27 23.62
C GLU A 357 -5.46 10.96 23.29
N ASN A 358 -5.46 10.53 22.03
CA ASN A 358 -6.07 9.26 21.64
C ASN A 358 -5.34 8.07 22.27
N LEU A 359 -4.01 8.05 22.23
CA LEU A 359 -3.21 6.97 22.78
C LEU A 359 -3.29 6.90 24.32
N ALA A 360 -3.37 8.05 25.00
CA ALA A 360 -3.50 8.12 26.45
C ALA A 360 -4.89 7.67 26.95
N ASN A 361 -5.95 7.94 26.19
CA ASN A 361 -7.32 7.59 26.56
C ASN A 361 -7.70 6.14 26.22
N SER A 362 -6.91 5.43 25.41
CA SER A 362 -7.21 4.05 25.05
C SER A 362 -6.83 3.09 26.18
N PRO A 363 -7.76 2.21 26.64
CA PRO A 363 -7.46 1.20 27.65
C PRO A 363 -6.64 0.02 27.08
N ILE A 364 -6.45 -0.05 25.77
CA ILE A 364 -5.82 -1.18 25.09
C ILE A 364 -4.33 -1.22 25.46
N LYS A 365 -3.86 -2.40 25.88
CA LYS A 365 -2.46 -2.70 26.20
C LYS A 365 -2.09 -4.06 25.63
N TYR A 366 -0.83 -4.24 25.28
CA TYR A 366 -0.31 -5.56 24.95
C TYR A 366 -0.33 -6.47 26.20
N PRO A 367 -0.66 -7.76 26.07
CA PRO A 367 -0.35 -8.77 27.08
C PRO A 367 1.15 -8.75 27.42
N GLU A 368 1.51 -9.00 28.67
CA GLU A 368 2.91 -8.91 29.13
C GLU A 368 3.81 -9.97 28.48
N ASP A 369 3.24 -11.11 28.06
CA ASP A 369 3.94 -12.28 27.53
C ASP A 369 3.92 -12.40 26.01
N GLN A 370 3.35 -11.42 25.29
CA GLN A 370 3.38 -11.42 23.82
C GLN A 370 4.81 -11.26 23.29
N ASP A 371 5.13 -11.94 22.19
CA ASP A 371 6.45 -11.91 21.54
C ASP A 371 6.40 -11.36 20.10
N ILE A 372 5.26 -10.82 19.66
CA ILE A 372 5.04 -10.26 18.33
C ILE A 372 5.72 -8.89 18.19
N ILE A 373 5.52 -7.98 19.14
CA ILE A 373 6.15 -6.67 19.19
C ILE A 373 7.33 -6.72 20.17
N ARG A 374 8.54 -6.66 19.63
CA ARG A 374 9.77 -6.68 20.42
C ARG A 374 9.97 -5.36 21.18
N PRO A 375 10.61 -5.38 22.36
CA PRO A 375 10.94 -4.16 23.09
C PRO A 375 12.03 -3.36 22.37
N LEU A 376 12.09 -2.04 22.65
CA LEU A 376 13.01 -1.10 22.00
C LEU A 376 14.50 -1.40 22.25
N ASP A 377 14.83 -2.06 23.36
CA ASP A 377 16.20 -2.44 23.73
C ASP A 377 16.64 -3.78 23.11
N ASN A 378 15.69 -4.58 22.61
CA ASN A 378 15.93 -5.84 21.91
C ASN A 378 15.07 -5.95 20.62
N PRO A 379 15.22 -4.98 19.69
CA PRO A 379 14.45 -4.94 18.46
C PRO A 379 14.90 -6.06 17.50
N ILE A 380 14.07 -6.37 16.51
CA ILE A 380 14.46 -7.30 15.43
C ILE A 380 15.63 -6.72 14.64
N LYS A 381 15.55 -5.42 14.34
CA LYS A 381 16.59 -4.65 13.69
C LYS A 381 16.66 -3.27 14.33
N LYS A 382 17.88 -2.79 14.63
CA LYS A 382 18.10 -1.52 15.36
C LYS A 382 17.74 -0.28 14.54
N ASP A 383 17.64 -0.43 13.23
CA ASP A 383 17.38 0.61 12.24
C ASP A 383 16.47 0.06 11.12
N SER A 384 16.03 0.94 10.22
CA SER A 384 15.03 0.61 9.20
C SER A 384 15.41 -0.53 8.28
N HIS A 385 14.45 -1.40 7.97
CA HIS A 385 14.54 -2.39 6.90
C HIS A 385 14.34 -1.78 5.51
N LEU A 386 13.66 -0.64 5.42
CA LEU A 386 13.56 0.13 4.18
C LEU A 386 14.87 0.88 3.95
N ARG A 387 15.56 0.56 2.87
CA ARG A 387 16.80 1.22 2.44
C ARG A 387 16.59 1.91 1.12
N ILE A 388 17.06 3.15 1.04
CA ILE A 388 17.12 3.91 -0.21
C ILE A 388 18.54 3.80 -0.75
N LEU A 389 18.70 3.18 -1.91
CA LEU A 389 19.99 2.93 -2.53
C LEU A 389 20.25 3.94 -3.66
N TYR A 390 21.49 4.42 -3.76
CA TYR A 390 21.94 5.32 -4.82
C TYR A 390 23.17 4.78 -5.56
N GLY A 391 23.45 5.29 -6.74
CA GLY A 391 24.69 4.98 -7.46
C GLY A 391 24.51 5.14 -8.95
N ASN A 392 25.51 4.71 -9.72
CA ASN A 392 25.46 4.86 -11.18
C ASN A 392 24.30 4.07 -11.81
N LEU A 393 23.73 3.07 -11.11
CA LEU A 393 22.58 2.32 -11.61
C LEU A 393 21.22 2.94 -11.22
N ALA A 394 21.17 3.70 -10.12
CA ALA A 394 19.96 4.34 -9.60
C ALA A 394 20.26 5.79 -9.14
N PRO A 395 20.54 6.71 -10.07
CA PRO A 395 20.98 8.06 -9.73
C PRO A 395 19.88 8.89 -9.03
N GLU A 396 18.61 8.57 -9.23
CA GLU A 396 17.47 9.19 -8.52
C GLU A 396 16.91 8.31 -7.39
N GLY A 397 17.65 7.25 -7.03
CA GLY A 397 17.29 6.35 -5.95
C GLY A 397 16.61 5.05 -6.40
N ALA A 398 16.67 4.06 -5.51
CA ALA A 398 15.98 2.79 -5.57
C ALA A 398 15.56 2.39 -4.15
N VAL A 399 14.57 1.50 -4.02
CA VAL A 399 14.06 1.06 -2.72
C VAL A 399 14.31 -0.44 -2.55
N ALA A 400 14.95 -0.79 -1.44
CA ALA A 400 15.22 -2.17 -1.07
C ALA A 400 14.64 -2.50 0.32
N LYS A 401 14.25 -3.75 0.50
CA LYS A 401 13.92 -4.31 1.81
C LYS A 401 15.10 -5.13 2.30
N ILE A 402 15.84 -4.60 3.28
CA ILE A 402 17.05 -5.20 3.83
C ILE A 402 16.85 -5.44 5.32
N THR A 403 16.57 -6.69 5.69
CA THR A 403 16.37 -7.13 7.07
C THR A 403 17.69 -7.41 7.79
N GLY A 404 18.78 -7.61 7.05
CA GLY A 404 20.10 -7.99 7.55
C GLY A 404 20.33 -9.50 7.65
N LYS A 405 19.32 -10.33 7.37
CA LYS A 405 19.47 -11.80 7.27
C LYS A 405 20.24 -12.21 6.01
N GLU A 406 20.03 -11.45 4.94
CA GLU A 406 20.66 -11.62 3.63
C GLU A 406 22.13 -11.17 3.55
N GLY A 407 22.66 -10.53 4.59
CA GLY A 407 24.01 -9.98 4.63
C GLY A 407 24.08 -8.48 4.29
N ASN A 408 25.30 -7.98 4.13
CA ASN A 408 25.58 -6.55 4.00
C ASN A 408 25.87 -6.07 2.57
N SER A 409 26.27 -6.98 1.68
CA SER A 409 26.61 -6.66 0.30
C SER A 409 26.46 -7.90 -0.59
N PHE A 410 26.12 -7.68 -1.85
CA PHE A 410 26.03 -8.71 -2.88
C PHE A 410 26.67 -8.20 -4.18
N THR A 411 27.60 -8.96 -4.74
CA THR A 411 28.17 -8.71 -6.07
C THR A 411 27.94 -9.92 -6.95
N GLY A 412 27.41 -9.70 -8.15
CA GLY A 412 27.10 -10.78 -9.07
C GLY A 412 26.97 -10.35 -10.53
N SER A 413 26.89 -11.33 -11.41
CA SER A 413 26.81 -11.12 -12.86
C SER A 413 25.35 -10.98 -13.32
N ALA A 414 25.08 -9.95 -14.14
CA ALA A 414 23.74 -9.63 -14.60
C ALA A 414 23.17 -10.71 -15.54
N ARG A 415 21.91 -11.07 -15.30
CA ARG A 415 21.03 -11.80 -16.23
C ARG A 415 19.84 -10.90 -16.54
N VAL A 416 19.78 -10.36 -17.76
CA VAL A 416 18.89 -9.25 -18.11
C VAL A 416 17.65 -9.73 -18.85
N PHE A 417 16.49 -9.29 -18.38
CA PHE A 417 15.17 -9.60 -18.92
C PHE A 417 14.36 -8.32 -19.13
N ASP A 418 13.65 -8.26 -20.26
CA ASP A 418 12.82 -7.11 -20.66
C ASP A 418 11.35 -7.21 -20.19
N CYS A 419 11.00 -8.31 -19.52
CA CYS A 419 9.72 -8.54 -18.88
C CYS A 419 9.80 -9.62 -17.78
N GLU A 420 8.80 -9.64 -16.91
CA GLU A 420 8.63 -10.63 -15.83
C GLU A 420 8.57 -12.06 -16.37
N GLU A 421 7.84 -12.26 -17.47
CA GLU A 421 7.53 -13.58 -18.03
C GLU A 421 8.80 -14.32 -18.49
N ASP A 422 9.74 -13.60 -19.12
CA ASP A 422 11.02 -14.17 -19.57
C ASP A 422 11.94 -14.50 -18.38
N ALA A 423 11.97 -13.64 -17.36
CA ALA A 423 12.72 -13.90 -16.13
C ALA A 423 12.15 -15.13 -15.40
N MET A 424 10.83 -15.22 -15.29
CA MET A 424 10.13 -16.33 -14.68
C MET A 424 10.47 -17.64 -15.40
N LYS A 425 10.38 -17.65 -16.73
CA LYS A 425 10.77 -18.82 -17.53
C LYS A 425 12.23 -19.22 -17.29
N ALA A 426 13.16 -18.26 -17.22
CA ALA A 426 14.56 -18.58 -16.97
C ALA A 426 14.81 -19.20 -15.58
N ILE A 427 14.12 -18.71 -14.54
CA ILE A 427 14.19 -19.26 -13.18
C ILE A 427 13.64 -20.69 -13.14
N LEU A 428 12.47 -20.92 -13.77
CA LEU A 428 11.85 -22.25 -13.82
C LEU A 428 12.58 -23.20 -14.76
N ASP A 429 13.28 -22.74 -15.78
CA ASP A 429 14.11 -23.58 -16.64
C ASP A 429 15.47 -23.93 -16.00
N GLY A 430 15.78 -23.40 -14.81
CA GLY A 430 17.08 -23.62 -14.14
C GLY A 430 18.26 -22.91 -14.82
N LYS A 431 18.00 -21.80 -15.52
CA LYS A 431 19.02 -21.00 -16.22
C LYS A 431 19.66 -19.93 -15.33
N ILE A 432 19.10 -19.71 -14.14
CA ILE A 432 19.67 -18.85 -13.11
C ILE A 432 20.51 -19.71 -12.18
N VAL A 433 21.72 -19.23 -11.87
CA VAL A 433 22.68 -19.92 -11.00
C VAL A 433 23.19 -18.97 -9.90
N ASP A 434 23.84 -19.53 -8.88
CA ASP A 434 24.47 -18.78 -7.80
C ASP A 434 25.37 -17.64 -8.31
N GLY A 435 25.30 -16.48 -7.64
CA GLY A 435 26.03 -15.27 -7.99
C GLY A 435 25.42 -14.49 -9.16
N ASN A 436 24.21 -14.83 -9.62
CA ASN A 436 23.50 -14.03 -10.61
C ASN A 436 22.76 -12.85 -9.97
N VAL A 437 22.72 -11.73 -10.68
CA VAL A 437 21.80 -10.61 -10.42
C VAL A 437 20.74 -10.64 -11.52
N ILE A 438 19.52 -11.02 -11.16
CA ILE A 438 18.37 -11.06 -12.06
C ILE A 438 17.89 -9.61 -12.26
N VAL A 439 18.02 -9.10 -13.48
CA VAL A 439 17.60 -7.74 -13.85
C VAL A 439 16.31 -7.85 -14.64
N ILE A 440 15.20 -7.36 -14.09
CA ILE A 440 13.92 -7.28 -14.81
C ILE A 440 13.64 -5.80 -15.09
N ARG A 441 13.75 -5.38 -16.35
CA ARG A 441 13.59 -3.97 -16.74
C ARG A 441 12.38 -3.76 -17.65
N ARG A 442 12.06 -2.49 -17.92
CA ARG A 442 10.88 -2.07 -18.69
C ARG A 442 9.57 -2.46 -17.98
N GLU A 443 9.63 -2.50 -16.66
CA GLU A 443 8.50 -2.76 -15.77
C GLU A 443 8.19 -1.56 -14.88
N GLY A 444 8.85 -0.41 -15.09
CA GLY A 444 8.59 0.86 -14.42
C GLY A 444 7.26 1.53 -14.78
N PRO A 445 7.02 2.76 -14.25
CA PRO A 445 5.76 3.48 -14.45
C PRO A 445 5.35 3.61 -15.93
N LYS A 446 6.26 4.01 -16.82
CA LYS A 446 5.99 4.16 -18.25
C LYS A 446 6.29 2.91 -19.05
N GLY A 447 7.33 2.15 -18.67
CA GLY A 447 7.81 0.98 -19.38
C GLY A 447 6.87 -0.22 -19.32
N GLY A 448 6.30 -0.49 -18.15
CA GLY A 448 5.35 -1.59 -17.93
C GLY A 448 4.20 -1.52 -18.95
N PRO A 449 3.47 -0.38 -19.01
CA PRO A 449 3.30 0.69 -18.01
C PRO A 449 2.59 0.19 -16.74
N GLY A 450 2.52 1.03 -15.70
CA GLY A 450 1.80 0.72 -14.46
C GLY A 450 2.66 0.12 -13.36
N MET A 451 3.98 0.14 -13.51
CA MET A 451 4.94 -0.24 -12.48
C MET A 451 4.59 -1.58 -11.79
N ARG A 452 4.66 -2.70 -12.53
CA ARG A 452 4.15 -4.00 -12.07
C ARG A 452 4.76 -4.42 -10.73
N GLU A 453 3.94 -5.08 -9.91
CA GLU A 453 4.40 -5.75 -8.69
C GLU A 453 4.61 -7.23 -8.96
N MET A 454 5.88 -7.65 -8.93
CA MET A 454 6.29 -9.00 -9.28
C MET A 454 6.50 -9.81 -8.00
N LEU A 455 5.67 -10.82 -7.79
CA LEU A 455 5.85 -11.83 -6.73
C LEU A 455 6.35 -13.17 -7.29
N GLY A 456 5.93 -13.51 -8.51
CA GLY A 456 6.28 -14.77 -9.17
C GLY A 456 7.80 -15.02 -9.20
N PRO A 457 8.61 -14.11 -9.77
CA PRO A 457 10.06 -14.30 -9.83
C PRO A 457 10.71 -14.50 -8.47
N THR A 458 10.32 -13.71 -7.47
CA THR A 458 10.87 -13.82 -6.11
C THR A 458 10.48 -15.14 -5.44
N SER A 459 9.21 -15.55 -5.51
CA SER A 459 8.76 -16.80 -4.89
C SER A 459 9.36 -18.02 -5.58
N ALA A 460 9.59 -17.97 -6.88
CA ALA A 460 10.22 -19.07 -7.61
C ALA A 460 11.71 -19.19 -7.33
N VAL A 461 12.43 -18.07 -7.14
CA VAL A 461 13.81 -18.08 -6.64
C VAL A 461 13.88 -18.76 -5.27
N MET A 462 12.96 -18.42 -4.36
CA MET A 462 12.86 -19.06 -3.04
C MET A 462 12.53 -20.56 -3.15
N GLY A 463 11.52 -20.92 -3.97
CA GLY A 463 11.11 -22.31 -4.18
C GLY A 463 12.18 -23.18 -4.86
N ARG A 464 13.14 -22.57 -5.56
CA ARG A 464 14.34 -23.21 -6.13
C ARG A 464 15.51 -23.29 -5.15
N GLY A 465 15.40 -22.72 -3.96
CA GLY A 465 16.48 -22.67 -2.97
C GLY A 465 17.60 -21.67 -3.29
N LEU A 466 17.35 -20.69 -4.16
CA LEU A 466 18.35 -19.70 -4.61
C LEU A 466 18.30 -18.38 -3.80
N GLY A 467 17.42 -18.26 -2.81
CA GLY A 467 17.12 -16.99 -2.11
C GLY A 467 18.33 -16.27 -1.49
N ASP A 468 19.34 -17.02 -1.06
CA ASP A 468 20.54 -16.48 -0.43
C ASP A 468 21.72 -16.31 -1.41
N THR A 469 21.60 -16.81 -2.65
CA THR A 469 22.71 -16.88 -3.61
C THR A 469 22.49 -16.02 -4.85
N VAL A 470 21.31 -15.40 -5.00
CA VAL A 470 21.00 -14.48 -6.11
C VAL A 470 20.40 -13.18 -5.60
N ALA A 471 20.49 -12.13 -6.41
CA ALA A 471 19.81 -10.86 -6.17
C ALA A 471 18.79 -10.58 -7.28
N LEU A 472 17.76 -9.79 -6.98
CA LEU A 472 16.76 -9.33 -7.95
C LEU A 472 16.70 -7.81 -7.97
N ILE A 473 16.76 -7.22 -9.16
CA ILE A 473 16.65 -5.77 -9.35
C ILE A 473 15.65 -5.41 -10.45
N THR A 474 14.93 -4.30 -10.29
CA THR A 474 13.94 -3.84 -11.27
C THR A 474 13.65 -2.34 -11.21
N ASP A 475 13.24 -1.77 -12.36
CA ASP A 475 12.59 -0.46 -12.43
C ASP A 475 11.09 -0.50 -12.06
N GLY A 476 10.51 -1.71 -11.97
CA GLY A 476 9.17 -1.97 -11.42
C GLY A 476 9.17 -2.12 -9.90
N ARG A 477 8.33 -3.03 -9.38
CA ARG A 477 8.19 -3.31 -7.94
C ARG A 477 8.29 -4.82 -7.69
N PHE A 478 8.83 -5.20 -6.54
CA PHE A 478 8.74 -6.56 -6.04
C PHE A 478 7.76 -6.62 -4.87
N SER A 479 6.99 -7.70 -4.80
CA SER A 479 6.10 -7.92 -3.67
C SER A 479 6.92 -8.23 -2.41
N GLY A 480 6.43 -7.75 -1.26
CA GLY A 480 7.13 -7.84 0.01
C GLY A 480 7.43 -9.26 0.50
N GLY A 481 6.83 -10.30 -0.10
CA GLY A 481 6.96 -11.72 0.27
C GLY A 481 8.33 -12.37 0.05
N SER A 482 9.41 -11.60 -0.09
CA SER A 482 10.72 -12.09 -0.50
C SER A 482 11.79 -11.90 0.58
N HIS A 483 12.72 -12.85 0.64
CA HIS A 483 13.97 -12.77 1.38
C HIS A 483 15.13 -12.59 0.38
N GLY A 484 16.24 -11.99 0.80
CA GLY A 484 17.40 -11.74 -0.06
C GLY A 484 17.55 -10.28 -0.52
N PHE A 485 18.49 -10.03 -1.42
CA PHE A 485 18.74 -8.70 -2.01
C PHE A 485 17.72 -8.41 -3.12
N VAL A 486 16.60 -7.79 -2.73
CA VAL A 486 15.50 -7.44 -3.63
C VAL A 486 15.36 -5.92 -3.71
N VAL A 487 15.68 -5.36 -4.88
CA VAL A 487 15.71 -3.91 -5.12
C VAL A 487 14.69 -3.54 -6.20
N GLY A 488 13.71 -2.72 -5.84
CA GLY A 488 12.74 -2.16 -6.78
C GLY A 488 12.92 -0.66 -6.96
N HIS A 489 12.03 -0.07 -7.75
CA HIS A 489 11.92 1.38 -7.93
C HIS A 489 13.19 2.02 -8.48
N ILE A 490 14.03 1.27 -9.20
CA ILE A 490 15.26 1.82 -9.79
C ILE A 490 14.90 2.96 -10.73
N THR A 491 15.43 4.13 -10.41
CA THR A 491 15.09 5.37 -11.06
C THR A 491 16.35 6.09 -11.57
N PRO A 492 16.36 6.60 -12.82
CA PRO A 492 15.29 6.55 -13.83
C PRO A 492 15.01 5.14 -14.37
N GLU A 493 13.75 4.89 -14.77
CA GLU A 493 13.34 3.62 -15.37
C GLU A 493 13.96 3.40 -16.76
N ALA A 494 14.01 2.16 -17.24
CA ALA A 494 14.58 1.84 -18.56
C ALA A 494 13.86 2.57 -19.71
N HIS A 495 12.55 2.79 -19.59
CA HIS A 495 11.75 3.39 -20.66
C HIS A 495 12.13 4.83 -20.99
N VAL A 496 12.73 5.55 -20.05
CA VAL A 496 13.18 6.94 -20.22
C VAL A 496 14.70 7.05 -20.39
N GLY A 497 15.38 5.93 -20.68
CA GLY A 497 16.82 5.89 -20.89
C GLY A 497 17.63 5.85 -19.60
N GLY A 498 17.04 5.39 -18.50
CA GLY A 498 17.76 5.20 -17.23
C GLY A 498 18.84 4.11 -17.32
N PRO A 499 19.86 4.13 -16.43
CA PRO A 499 21.00 3.22 -16.50
C PRO A 499 20.65 1.72 -16.53
N ILE A 500 19.58 1.31 -15.84
CA ILE A 500 19.07 -0.07 -15.88
C ILE A 500 18.68 -0.53 -17.30
N GLY A 501 18.25 0.41 -18.16
CA GLY A 501 17.98 0.18 -19.57
C GLY A 501 19.21 -0.11 -20.43
N LEU A 502 20.41 0.14 -19.91
CA LEU A 502 21.69 0.00 -20.62
C LEU A 502 22.45 -1.27 -20.25
N LEU A 503 21.95 -2.02 -19.27
CA LEU A 503 22.56 -3.27 -18.83
C LEU A 503 22.53 -4.35 -19.91
N LYS A 504 23.57 -5.18 -19.94
CA LYS A 504 23.75 -6.36 -20.78
C LYS A 504 24.06 -7.57 -19.89
N ASP A 505 23.76 -8.75 -20.40
CA ASP A 505 24.16 -10.00 -19.76
C ASP A 505 25.67 -10.00 -19.49
N GLY A 506 26.06 -10.40 -18.28
CA GLY A 506 27.47 -10.47 -17.88
C GLY A 506 27.98 -9.27 -17.09
N ASP A 507 27.33 -8.10 -17.20
CA ASP A 507 27.73 -6.90 -16.45
C ASP A 507 27.73 -7.19 -14.93
N GLU A 508 28.79 -6.81 -14.22
CA GLU A 508 28.91 -7.07 -12.79
C GLU A 508 28.21 -5.95 -11.99
N ILE A 509 27.28 -6.33 -11.12
CA ILE A 509 26.47 -5.41 -10.30
C ILE A 509 26.80 -5.64 -8.84
N THR A 510 26.97 -4.55 -8.08
CA THR A 510 27.16 -4.55 -6.64
C THR A 510 26.02 -3.81 -5.95
N ILE A 511 25.44 -4.44 -4.94
CA ILE A 511 24.46 -3.88 -4.02
C ILE A 511 25.11 -3.83 -2.64
N ASP A 512 25.28 -2.64 -2.06
CA ASP A 512 25.87 -2.45 -0.74
C ASP A 512 24.85 -1.81 0.21
N ALA A 513 24.38 -2.61 1.18
CA ALA A 513 23.41 -2.20 2.18
C ALA A 513 24.01 -1.29 3.27
N VAL A 514 25.33 -1.30 3.44
CA VAL A 514 26.04 -0.46 4.42
C VAL A 514 26.26 0.93 3.84
N GLY A 515 26.78 0.99 2.61
CA GLY A 515 26.96 2.23 1.87
C GLY A 515 25.65 2.83 1.33
N ASN A 516 24.55 2.06 1.34
CA ASN A 516 23.31 2.38 0.63
C ASN A 516 23.56 2.64 -0.86
N THR A 517 24.34 1.77 -1.50
CA THR A 517 24.68 1.91 -2.91
C THR A 517 24.23 0.76 -3.80
N ILE A 518 23.94 1.07 -5.05
CA ILE A 518 23.74 0.12 -6.13
C ILE A 518 24.50 0.60 -7.37
N SER A 519 25.43 -0.22 -7.84
CA SER A 519 26.31 0.16 -8.94
C SER A 519 26.58 -0.97 -9.91
N VAL A 520 26.81 -0.63 -11.16
CA VAL A 520 27.34 -1.54 -12.18
C VAL A 520 28.81 -1.22 -12.46
N ASN A 521 29.65 -2.26 -12.52
CA ASN A 521 31.09 -2.17 -12.75
C ASN A 521 31.39 -2.02 -14.25
N ILE A 522 31.00 -0.87 -14.79
CA ILE A 522 31.25 -0.44 -16.17
C ILE A 522 31.84 0.98 -16.11
N SER A 523 32.78 1.29 -16.99
CA SER A 523 33.35 2.63 -17.06
C SER A 523 32.30 3.66 -17.49
N GLU A 524 32.49 4.92 -17.09
CA GLU A 524 31.59 6.00 -17.46
C GLU A 524 31.52 6.19 -18.99
N GLU A 525 32.65 5.98 -19.69
CA GLU A 525 32.71 6.06 -21.16
C GLU A 525 31.86 4.99 -21.84
N GLU A 526 31.86 3.75 -21.34
CA GLU A 526 31.04 2.67 -21.90
C GLU A 526 29.55 2.90 -21.58
N LEU A 527 29.21 3.39 -20.39
CA LEU A 527 27.82 3.75 -20.07
C LEU A 527 27.30 4.87 -20.98
N GLU A 528 28.08 5.93 -21.20
CA GLU A 528 27.71 7.02 -22.11
C GLU A 528 27.65 6.57 -23.57
N ALA A 529 28.54 5.67 -24.00
CA ALA A 529 28.45 5.06 -25.34
C ALA A 529 27.14 4.25 -25.50
N ARG A 530 26.79 3.41 -24.53
CA ARG A 530 25.51 2.66 -24.54
C ARG A 530 24.29 3.59 -24.51
N LYS A 531 24.38 4.71 -23.79
CA LYS A 531 23.32 5.72 -23.70
C LYS A 531 23.16 6.49 -25.01
N ALA A 532 24.25 6.80 -25.72
CA ALA A 532 24.19 7.44 -27.04
C ALA A 532 23.53 6.54 -28.09
N ASP A 533 23.70 5.23 -27.97
CA ASP A 533 23.05 4.23 -28.82
C ASP A 533 21.61 3.89 -28.40
N TRP A 534 21.16 4.35 -27.23
CA TRP A 534 19.81 4.06 -26.73
C TRP A 534 18.73 4.72 -27.59
N GLN A 535 17.66 3.97 -27.86
CA GLN A 535 16.50 4.45 -28.59
C GLN A 535 15.24 4.28 -27.72
N PRO A 536 14.32 5.26 -27.71
CA PRO A 536 13.04 5.12 -27.03
C PRO A 536 12.28 3.88 -27.50
N TYR A 537 11.75 3.12 -26.56
CA TYR A 537 10.90 1.97 -26.89
C TYR A 537 9.53 2.42 -27.38
N GLU A 538 9.01 1.74 -28.40
CA GLU A 538 7.60 1.91 -28.80
C GLU A 538 6.66 1.64 -27.61
N PRO A 539 5.69 2.53 -27.34
CA PRO A 539 4.70 2.30 -26.29
C PRO A 539 3.91 1.00 -26.52
N ARG A 540 3.90 0.12 -25.50
CA ARG A 540 3.14 -1.14 -25.53
C ARG A 540 1.64 -0.90 -25.69
N TYR A 541 1.11 0.19 -25.11
CA TYR A 541 -0.29 0.60 -25.21
C TYR A 541 -0.40 2.00 -25.80
N LYS A 542 -1.14 2.14 -26.90
CA LYS A 542 -1.31 3.42 -27.62
C LYS A 542 -2.65 4.12 -27.34
N ARG A 543 -3.54 3.48 -26.59
CA ARG A 543 -4.86 4.00 -26.20
C ARG A 543 -5.32 3.37 -24.88
N GLY A 544 -6.36 3.93 -24.26
CA GLY A 544 -6.94 3.42 -23.02
C GLY A 544 -6.20 3.89 -21.76
N VAL A 545 -6.57 3.32 -20.61
CA VAL A 545 -6.10 3.82 -19.30
C VAL A 545 -4.59 3.71 -19.11
N LEU A 546 -3.95 2.62 -19.58
CA LEU A 546 -2.49 2.47 -19.50
C LEU A 546 -1.73 3.48 -20.35
N ALA A 547 -2.28 3.85 -21.52
CA ALA A 547 -1.68 4.87 -22.37
C ALA A 547 -1.80 6.28 -21.75
N LYS A 548 -2.96 6.59 -21.14
CA LYS A 548 -3.14 7.83 -20.37
C LYS A 548 -2.15 7.91 -19.21
N TYR A 549 -2.06 6.84 -18.42
CA TYR A 549 -1.14 6.73 -17.30
C TYR A 549 0.32 6.93 -17.74
N ALA A 550 0.79 6.18 -18.74
CA ALA A 550 2.16 6.31 -19.25
C ALA A 550 2.51 7.74 -19.72
N HIS A 551 1.50 8.49 -20.20
CA HIS A 551 1.69 9.86 -20.65
C HIS A 551 1.82 10.86 -19.50
N THR A 552 1.08 10.68 -18.41
CA THR A 552 0.99 11.65 -17.30
C THR A 552 1.82 11.28 -16.08
N VAL A 553 2.20 10.01 -15.94
CA VAL A 553 2.87 9.53 -14.73
C VAL A 553 4.27 10.11 -14.58
N THR A 554 4.59 10.48 -13.35
CA THR A 554 5.91 10.90 -12.90
C THR A 554 6.78 9.71 -12.48
N SER A 555 7.99 10.02 -12.00
CA SER A 555 8.95 9.01 -11.54
C SER A 555 8.46 8.27 -10.28
N ALA A 556 8.95 7.04 -10.08
CA ALA A 556 8.76 6.30 -8.85
C ALA A 556 9.35 7.03 -7.63
N SER A 557 10.49 7.72 -7.79
CA SER A 557 11.12 8.55 -6.75
C SER A 557 10.23 9.72 -6.29
N THR A 558 9.22 10.08 -7.08
CA THR A 558 8.24 11.13 -6.75
C THR A 558 6.83 10.57 -6.52
N GLY A 559 6.71 9.28 -6.21
CA GLY A 559 5.43 8.63 -5.89
C GLY A 559 4.61 8.17 -7.09
N ALA A 560 5.15 8.27 -8.32
CA ALA A 560 4.46 7.95 -9.58
C ALA A 560 3.06 8.60 -9.68
N VAL A 561 2.95 9.87 -9.28
CA VAL A 561 1.71 10.66 -9.38
C VAL A 561 1.40 11.03 -10.83
N THR A 562 0.13 11.28 -11.16
CA THR A 562 -0.33 11.59 -12.54
C THR A 562 -0.90 13.00 -12.73
N ASP A 563 -0.87 13.83 -11.70
CA ASP A 563 -1.45 15.18 -11.65
C ASP A 563 -0.42 16.29 -11.37
N LYS A 564 0.86 16.02 -11.63
CA LYS A 564 1.96 16.98 -11.51
C LYS A 564 2.23 17.68 -12.85
N PHE A 565 1.43 18.70 -13.18
CA PHE A 565 1.52 19.49 -14.41
C PHE A 565 1.74 20.99 -14.17
#